data_AF-A0A9W8TMZ3-F1
#
_entry.id   AF-A0A9W8TMZ3-F1
#
_cell.length_a   1.000
_cell.length_b   1.000
_cell.length_c   1.000
_cell.angle_alpha   90.00
_cell.angle_beta   90.00
_cell.angle_gamma   90.00
#
_symmetry.space_group_name_H-M   'P 1'
#
loop_
_entity.id
_entity.type
_entity.pdbx_description
1 polymer ?
#
loop_
_entity_poly.entity_id
_entity_poly.type
_entity_poly.pdbx_seq_one_letter_code
_entity_poly.pdbx_strand_id
1 'polypeptide(L)'
;MRTSVITLGLAVAVQGATIQARDNGCSVYLEPTKTPPSAPGEIIAYGSLKRWSNATGGGYATSNWIDYSGSSAEPYSFRYKADTIPGYETNAQIEAVLKDGWIGTYITGVDTPTSNDFLITSYSCS
;
A
#
# COMPACT_ATOMS: atom_id res chain seq x y z
N MET A 1 -16.57 1.38 -59.92
CA MET A 1 -15.41 0.99 -59.08
C MET A 1 -15.49 1.80 -57.79
N ARG A 2 -15.51 1.11 -56.65
CA ARG A 2 -15.60 1.68 -55.30
C ARG A 2 -14.18 1.89 -54.75
N THR A 3 -13.91 3.06 -54.16
CA THR A 3 -12.76 3.32 -53.28
C THR A 3 -13.14 4.52 -52.41
N SER A 4 -13.81 4.30 -51.28
CA SER A 4 -13.24 4.11 -49.94
C SER A 4 -12.76 5.42 -49.32
N VAL A 5 -13.67 6.03 -48.54
CA VAL A 5 -13.41 7.10 -47.58
C VAL A 5 -12.66 6.47 -46.41
N ILE A 6 -11.44 6.93 -46.14
CA ILE A 6 -10.70 6.53 -44.94
C ILE A 6 -11.01 7.57 -43.86
N THR A 7 -11.91 7.21 -42.96
CA THR A 7 -12.17 7.93 -41.72
C THR A 7 -10.99 7.66 -40.77
N LEU A 8 -10.10 8.64 -40.61
CA LEU A 8 -9.11 8.64 -39.54
C LEU A 8 -9.84 8.92 -38.21
N GLY A 9 -10.13 7.85 -37.47
CA GLY A 9 -10.59 7.95 -36.10
C GLY A 9 -9.50 8.60 -35.24
N LEU A 10 -9.82 9.75 -34.64
CA LEU A 10 -9.02 10.31 -33.56
C LEU A 10 -9.08 9.35 -32.37
N ALA A 11 -8.00 8.61 -32.16
CA ALA A 11 -7.77 7.95 -30.88
C ALA A 11 -7.57 9.05 -29.83
N VAL A 12 -8.60 9.30 -29.02
CA VAL A 12 -8.43 9.99 -27.75
C VAL A 12 -7.51 9.13 -26.89
N ALA A 13 -6.25 9.56 -26.79
CA ALA A 13 -5.35 9.02 -25.79
C ALA A 13 -5.97 9.34 -24.43
N VAL A 14 -6.56 8.34 -23.79
CA VAL A 14 -6.76 8.33 -22.34
C VAL A 14 -5.34 8.37 -21.77
N GLN A 15 -4.84 9.57 -21.54
CA GLN A 15 -3.67 9.78 -20.69
C GLN A 15 -4.08 9.31 -19.30
N GLY A 16 -3.88 8.01 -19.05
CA GLY A 16 -3.78 7.50 -17.70
C GLY A 16 -2.66 8.30 -17.07
N ALA A 17 -3.03 9.29 -16.24
CA ALA A 17 -2.11 10.05 -15.45
C ALA A 17 -1.28 9.04 -14.67
N THR A 18 -0.04 8.83 -15.09
CA THR A 18 0.94 8.13 -14.27
C THR A 18 1.08 8.99 -13.03
N ILE A 19 0.41 8.60 -11.95
CA ILE A 19 0.57 9.31 -10.70
C ILE A 19 2.03 9.14 -10.30
N GLN A 20 2.80 10.21 -10.45
CA GLN A 20 4.19 10.21 -10.05
C GLN A 20 4.21 10.14 -8.54
N ALA A 21 4.67 9.00 -8.03
CA ALA A 21 4.87 8.80 -6.61
C ALA A 21 5.77 9.92 -6.07
N ARG A 22 5.22 10.77 -5.19
CA ARG A 22 6.01 11.78 -4.49
C ARG A 22 6.62 11.14 -3.24
N ASP A 23 7.75 11.66 -2.80
CA ASP A 23 8.38 11.24 -1.52
C ASP A 23 7.57 11.68 -0.29
N ASN A 24 6.59 12.57 -0.46
CA ASN A 24 5.60 12.87 0.59
C ASN A 24 4.65 11.68 0.75
N GLY A 25 3.94 11.54 1.87
CA GLY A 25 3.06 10.40 2.10
C GLY A 25 2.86 10.05 3.57
N CYS A 26 2.38 8.84 3.82
CA CYS A 26 2.10 8.39 5.18
C CYS A 26 3.06 7.30 5.63
N SER A 27 3.76 7.57 6.73
CA SER A 27 4.62 6.61 7.41
C SER A 27 3.83 5.85 8.46
N VAL A 28 4.09 4.56 8.57
CA VAL A 28 3.54 3.65 9.58
C VAL A 28 4.69 3.07 10.37
N TYR A 29 4.59 3.15 11.70
CA TYR A 29 5.60 2.69 12.64
C TYR A 29 5.11 1.46 13.38
N LEU A 30 5.98 0.48 13.56
CA LEU A 30 5.62 -0.84 14.03
C LEU A 30 6.44 -1.24 15.26
N GLU A 31 5.82 -1.99 16.17
CA GLU A 31 6.57 -2.66 17.23
C GLU A 31 7.41 -3.80 16.64
N PRO A 32 8.58 -4.07 17.24
CA PRO A 32 9.28 -5.34 17.11
C PRO A 32 8.34 -6.53 17.31
N THR A 33 8.40 -7.53 16.43
CA THR A 33 7.75 -8.80 16.71
C THR A 33 8.62 -9.62 17.64
N LYS A 34 8.02 -10.43 18.52
CA LYS A 34 8.79 -11.31 19.44
C LYS A 34 9.71 -12.27 18.68
N THR A 35 9.33 -12.62 17.47
CA THR A 35 10.12 -13.46 16.55
C THR A 35 10.14 -12.78 15.19
N PRO A 36 11.14 -11.93 14.90
CA PRO A 36 11.25 -11.28 13.60
C PRO A 36 11.35 -12.33 12.48
N PRO A 37 10.48 -12.29 11.48
CA PRO A 37 10.60 -13.18 10.32
C PRO A 37 11.86 -12.85 9.52
N SER A 38 12.36 -13.81 8.73
CA SER A 38 13.54 -13.59 7.88
C SER A 38 13.35 -12.53 6.78
N ALA A 39 12.09 -12.22 6.44
CA ALA A 39 11.70 -11.24 5.43
C ALA A 39 10.62 -10.28 5.98
N PRO A 40 10.96 -9.42 6.95
CA PRO A 40 10.00 -8.52 7.61
C PRO A 40 9.39 -7.53 6.62
N GLY A 41 10.19 -6.98 5.71
CA GLY A 41 9.71 -6.08 4.66
C GLY A 41 8.69 -6.71 3.71
N GLU A 42 8.83 -7.99 3.35
CA GLU A 42 7.85 -8.67 2.49
C GLU A 42 6.50 -8.86 3.21
N ILE A 43 6.53 -9.23 4.48
CA ILE A 43 5.32 -9.41 5.29
C ILE A 43 4.59 -8.08 5.48
N ILE A 44 5.34 -7.00 5.76
CA ILE A 44 4.81 -5.64 5.86
C ILE A 44 4.19 -5.22 4.52
N ALA A 45 4.88 -5.44 3.40
CA ALA A 45 4.39 -5.13 2.06
C ALA A 45 3.07 -5.84 1.74
N TYR A 46 3.06 -7.18 1.83
CA TYR A 46 1.93 -7.99 1.43
C TYR A 46 0.73 -7.81 2.34
N GLY A 47 0.95 -7.80 3.66
CA GLY A 47 -0.13 -7.60 4.63
C GLY A 47 -0.79 -6.24 4.41
N SER A 48 0.00 -5.17 4.40
CA SER A 48 -0.52 -3.82 4.32
C SER A 48 -1.27 -3.52 3.00
N LEU A 49 -0.77 -4.01 1.86
CA LEU A 49 -1.45 -3.88 0.56
C LEU A 49 -2.74 -4.69 0.47
N LYS A 50 -2.74 -5.91 1.02
CA LYS A 50 -3.95 -6.75 1.04
C LYS A 50 -5.07 -6.10 1.86
N ARG A 51 -4.74 -5.48 3.01
CA ARG A 51 -5.73 -4.75 3.81
C ARG A 51 -6.33 -3.59 3.04
N TRP A 52 -5.48 -2.80 2.40
CA TRP A 52 -5.95 -1.69 1.59
C TRP A 52 -6.94 -2.14 0.51
N SER A 53 -6.58 -3.16 -0.26
CA SER A 53 -7.43 -3.67 -1.33
C SER A 53 -8.78 -4.15 -0.76
N ASN A 54 -8.78 -4.85 0.37
CA ASN A 54 -10.00 -5.27 1.06
C ASN A 54 -10.85 -4.10 1.59
N ALA A 55 -10.21 -3.05 2.14
CA ALA A 55 -10.91 -1.92 2.76
C ALA A 55 -11.50 -0.94 1.75
N THR A 56 -10.87 -0.80 0.58
CA THR A 56 -11.25 0.20 -0.43
C THR A 56 -11.97 -0.40 -1.64
N GLY A 57 -11.98 -1.73 -1.78
CA GLY A 57 -12.40 -2.39 -3.02
C GLY A 57 -11.50 -2.05 -4.21
N GLY A 58 -10.33 -1.44 -3.95
CA GLY A 58 -9.36 -1.02 -4.96
C GLY A 58 -8.68 -2.22 -5.62
N GLY A 59 -8.43 -2.08 -6.93
CA GLY A 59 -7.72 -3.06 -7.76
C GLY A 59 -6.25 -3.27 -7.36
N TYR A 60 -5.44 -3.85 -8.24
CA TYR A 60 -4.07 -4.26 -7.93
C TYR A 60 -3.18 -3.10 -7.42
N ALA A 61 -2.82 -3.14 -6.14
CA ALA A 61 -1.70 -2.36 -5.63
C ALA A 61 -0.36 -3.00 -6.00
N THR A 62 0.64 -2.16 -6.22
CA THR A 62 2.00 -2.59 -6.58
C THR A 62 3.00 -2.17 -5.51
N SER A 63 4.06 -2.96 -5.33
CA SER A 63 5.12 -2.68 -4.37
C SER A 63 5.81 -1.33 -4.58
N ASN A 64 5.76 -0.77 -5.80
CA ASN A 64 6.35 0.53 -6.13
C ASN A 64 5.69 1.71 -5.40
N TRP A 65 4.51 1.51 -4.83
CA TRP A 65 3.74 2.50 -4.07
C TRP A 65 4.15 2.60 -2.61
N ILE A 66 5.00 1.68 -2.15
CA ILE A 66 5.53 1.66 -0.80
C ILE A 66 7.04 1.92 -0.85
N ASP A 67 7.51 2.71 0.11
CA ASP A 67 8.90 2.82 0.48
C ASP A 67 9.17 1.90 1.68
N TYR A 68 10.06 0.94 1.47
CA TYR A 68 10.41 -0.13 2.40
C TYR A 68 11.71 0.15 3.17
N SER A 69 12.30 1.33 3.03
CA SER A 69 13.62 1.66 3.59
C SER A 69 13.73 1.44 5.11
N GLY A 70 12.61 1.56 5.85
CA GLY A 70 12.55 1.27 7.29
C GLY A 70 12.16 -0.16 7.66
N SER A 71 11.96 -1.07 6.70
CA SER A 71 11.34 -2.37 6.96
C SER A 71 12.33 -3.51 7.26
N SER A 72 13.63 -3.25 7.16
CA SER A 72 14.70 -4.24 7.33
C SER A 72 15.34 -4.25 8.72
N ALA A 73 15.03 -3.27 9.57
CA ALA A 73 15.62 -3.14 10.90
C ALA A 73 14.66 -2.41 11.85
N GLU A 74 14.84 -2.65 13.15
CA GLU A 74 14.09 -1.95 14.19
C GLU A 74 14.58 -0.50 14.38
N PRO A 75 13.69 0.47 14.64
CA PRO A 75 12.22 0.33 14.66
C PRO A 75 11.66 0.14 13.26
N TYR A 76 10.87 -0.91 13.06
CA TYR A 76 10.31 -1.24 11.75
C TYR A 76 9.35 -0.14 11.31
N SER A 77 9.52 0.32 10.08
CA SER A 77 8.62 1.30 9.47
C SER A 77 8.54 1.10 7.96
N PHE A 78 7.48 1.64 7.39
CA PHE A 78 7.30 1.74 5.96
C PHE A 78 6.46 2.96 5.65
N ARG A 79 6.55 3.43 4.42
CA ARG A 79 5.83 4.64 4.00
C ARG A 79 5.06 4.38 2.72
N TYR A 80 3.78 4.71 2.74
CA TYR A 80 2.97 4.81 1.53
C TYR A 80 3.33 6.11 0.82
N LYS A 81 3.70 6.02 -0.47
CA LYS A 81 4.01 7.19 -1.28
C LYS A 81 2.72 7.95 -1.59
N ALA A 82 2.77 9.27 -1.51
CA ALA A 82 1.61 10.12 -1.76
C ALA A 82 1.07 9.93 -3.17
N ASP A 83 -0.24 10.15 -3.29
CA ASP A 83 -1.04 10.05 -4.51
C ASP A 83 -1.06 8.65 -5.16
N THR A 84 -0.31 7.66 -4.65
CA THR A 84 -0.25 6.32 -5.23
C THR A 84 -1.34 5.38 -4.72
N ILE A 85 -1.80 5.58 -3.48
CA ILE A 85 -2.78 4.70 -2.84
C ILE A 85 -3.96 5.52 -2.29
N PRO A 86 -5.14 5.46 -2.93
CA PRO A 86 -6.38 6.04 -2.41
C PRO A 86 -6.68 5.57 -0.98
N GLY A 87 -6.85 6.49 -0.04
CA GLY A 87 -7.13 6.17 1.37
C GLY A 87 -5.89 6.09 2.26
N TYR A 88 -4.76 6.59 1.80
CA TYR A 88 -3.51 6.75 2.56
C TYR A 88 -2.95 8.17 2.45
N GLU A 89 -3.82 9.18 2.35
CA GLU A 89 -3.40 10.58 2.23
C GLU A 89 -3.43 11.32 3.57
N THR A 90 -4.21 10.83 4.54
CA THR A 90 -4.39 11.44 5.86
C THR A 90 -4.37 10.40 6.97
N ASN A 91 -4.05 10.82 8.19
CA ASN A 91 -4.04 9.94 9.37
C ASN A 91 -5.39 9.21 9.53
N ALA A 92 -6.51 9.92 9.32
CA ALA A 92 -7.85 9.35 9.47
C ALA A 92 -8.14 8.26 8.43
N GLN A 93 -7.68 8.43 7.19
CA GLN A 93 -7.87 7.41 6.15
C GLN A 93 -6.98 6.20 6.39
N ILE A 94 -5.73 6.42 6.81
CA ILE A 94 -4.82 5.35 7.23
C ILE A 94 -5.44 4.52 8.35
N GLU A 95 -6.01 5.19 9.35
CA GLU A 95 -6.59 4.56 10.51
C GLU A 95 -7.82 3.76 10.10
N ALA A 96 -8.67 4.28 9.21
CA ALA A 96 -9.83 3.55 8.69
C ALA A 96 -9.44 2.23 8.00
N VAL A 97 -8.30 2.20 7.30
CA VAL A 97 -7.80 1.01 6.61
C VAL A 97 -7.10 0.06 7.58
N LEU A 98 -6.23 0.58 8.45
CA LEU A 98 -5.35 -0.20 9.34
C LEU A 98 -5.87 -0.32 10.78
N LYS A 99 -7.16 -0.04 11.02
CA LYS A 99 -7.80 0.06 12.36
C LYS A 99 -7.57 -1.12 13.30
N ASP A 100 -7.31 -2.31 12.77
CA ASP A 100 -7.15 -3.52 13.58
C ASP A 100 -5.75 -3.56 14.25
N GLY A 101 -4.87 -2.61 13.91
CA GLY A 101 -3.61 -2.38 14.62
C GLY A 101 -2.51 -3.39 14.33
N TRP A 102 -2.69 -4.33 13.41
CA TRP A 102 -1.72 -5.38 13.11
C TRP A 102 -1.42 -5.47 11.62
N ILE A 103 -0.18 -5.81 11.25
CA ILE A 103 0.28 -6.08 9.89
C ILE A 103 0.93 -7.45 9.78
N GLY A 104 0.55 -8.21 8.76
CA GLY A 104 1.16 -9.50 8.42
C GLY A 104 0.14 -10.58 8.08
N THR A 105 0.36 -11.78 8.60
CA THR A 105 -0.53 -12.95 8.45
C THR A 105 -1.92 -12.71 9.03
N TYR A 106 -2.04 -11.98 10.14
CA TYR A 106 -3.33 -11.54 10.69
C TYR A 106 -4.23 -10.88 9.65
N ILE A 107 -3.68 -9.92 8.90
CA ILE A 107 -4.41 -9.24 7.83
C ILE A 107 -4.85 -10.20 6.71
N THR A 108 -4.14 -11.31 6.51
CA THR A 108 -4.43 -12.24 5.42
C THR A 108 -5.68 -13.10 5.63
N GLY A 109 -6.35 -12.99 6.78
CA GLY A 109 -7.57 -13.72 7.13
C GLY A 109 -7.37 -14.73 8.27
N VAL A 110 -6.35 -14.51 9.12
CA VAL A 110 -6.15 -15.29 10.34
C VAL A 110 -6.78 -14.50 11.49
N ASP A 111 -7.69 -15.12 12.24
CA ASP A 111 -8.47 -14.43 13.30
C ASP A 111 -7.63 -13.97 14.51
N THR A 112 -6.38 -14.43 14.61
CA THR A 112 -5.48 -14.16 15.74
C THR A 112 -4.10 -13.76 15.24
N PRO A 113 -3.51 -12.64 15.74
CA PRO A 113 -2.15 -12.25 15.38
C PRO A 113 -1.15 -13.33 15.81
N THR A 114 -0.19 -13.62 14.94
CA THR A 114 0.90 -14.56 15.19
C THR A 114 2.14 -13.86 15.71
N SER A 115 3.16 -14.61 16.17
CA SER A 115 4.43 -14.04 16.64
C SER A 115 5.22 -13.26 15.57
N ASN A 116 4.82 -13.39 14.30
CA ASN A 116 5.49 -12.78 13.15
C ASN A 116 4.71 -11.59 12.60
N ASP A 117 3.58 -11.24 13.22
CA ASP A 117 2.79 -10.06 12.87
C ASP A 117 3.28 -8.84 13.65
N PHE A 118 3.23 -7.68 12.99
CA PHE A 118 3.72 -6.42 13.50
C PHE A 118 2.57 -5.60 14.08
N LEU A 119 2.69 -5.16 15.33
CA LEU A 119 1.73 -4.24 15.92
C LEU A 119 2.04 -2.82 15.44
N ILE A 120 1.01 -2.08 15.03
CA ILE A 120 1.14 -0.69 14.63
C ILE A 120 1.13 0.20 15.87
N THR A 121 2.16 1.02 16.02
CA THR A 121 2.31 1.95 17.15
C THR A 121 1.81 3.34 16.84
N SER A 122 2.04 3.81 15.61
CA SER A 122 1.65 5.15 15.18
C SER A 122 1.68 5.29 13.66
N TYR A 123 1.05 6.36 13.19
CA TYR A 123 1.04 6.77 11.80
C TYR A 123 1.31 8.26 11.70
N SER A 124 1.95 8.69 10.61
CA SER A 124 2.21 10.09 10.35
C SER A 124 2.16 10.37 8.85
N CYS A 125 1.14 11.13 8.45
CA CYS A 125 0.97 11.64 7.09
C CYS A 125 1.46 13.09 6.99
N SER A 126 2.32 13.38 6.00
CA SER A 126 2.89 14.70 5.73
C SER A 126 3.07 14.97 4.25
#